data_AF-A0A6G6WB87-F1
#
_entry.id   AF-A0A6G6WB87-F1
#
_cell.length_a   1.000
_cell.length_b   1.000
_cell.length_c   1.000
_cell.angle_alpha   90.00
_cell.angle_beta   90.00
_cell.angle_gamma   90.00
#
_symmetry.space_group_name_H-M   'P 1'
#
loop_
_entity.id
_entity.type
_entity.pdbx_description
1 polymer ?
#
loop_
_entity_poly.entity_id
_entity_poly.type
_entity_poly.pdbx_seq_one_letter_code
_entity_poly.pdbx_strand_id
1 'polypeptide(L)'
;MTQRVEYHLVQRHVGRWGDSGWWRPLVGVLCVALSVLLVIQIALGIGLALVLFATGSTTDTFSDDFNRVIDTDHVTPAGLAYLNLSLAGAIPAVLLIAFLLHRLRPGWVASVAGRMRWKWLLVCLGLAFVALLATLVVSAVLPSGGDGEELGSSLNPWTSQVRDFLIVIVLLTPLQAAGEEYAFRGYLTQAFGGIFEPLGPRAARAAAVLAPALLFALAHGAQDAPIFFDRFAFGVVAGILVIATGGLEAGIAMHVLNNFLAFGLALAFSDMSSALNPTGGSWWNIPVTLTQSLVYLGLAIWAARRLGIASTTASSASELEPSEPRV
;
A
#
# COMPACT_ATOMS: atom_id res chain seq x y z
N MET A 1 27.48 -15.05 17.70
CA MET A 1 26.00 -15.07 17.61
C MET A 1 25.60 -14.22 16.41
N THR A 2 24.86 -14.76 15.45
CA THR A 2 24.35 -13.99 14.31
C THR A 2 23.29 -13.02 14.79
N GLN A 3 23.53 -11.72 14.63
CA GLN A 3 22.57 -10.68 14.97
C GLN A 3 21.33 -10.82 14.06
N ARG A 4 20.14 -10.93 14.65
CA ARG A 4 18.88 -10.94 13.92
C ARG A 4 18.46 -9.52 13.60
N VAL A 5 18.11 -9.27 12.35
CA VAL A 5 17.69 -7.98 11.80
C VAL A 5 16.19 -8.04 11.53
N GLU A 6 15.44 -7.11 12.12
CA GLU A 6 14.01 -6.93 11.84
C GLU A 6 13.80 -6.24 10.50
N TYR A 7 12.61 -6.42 9.92
CA TYR A 7 12.29 -5.91 8.58
C TYR A 7 12.64 -4.43 8.38
N HIS A 8 12.28 -3.55 9.31
CA HIS A 8 12.53 -2.10 9.24
C HIS A 8 14.02 -1.70 9.30
N LEU A 9 14.92 -2.65 9.51
CA LEU A 9 16.38 -2.45 9.58
C LEU A 9 17.12 -3.14 8.42
N VAL A 10 16.42 -3.88 7.55
CA VAL A 10 17.02 -4.66 6.45
C VAL A 10 17.83 -3.75 5.52
N GLN A 11 17.27 -2.63 5.08
CA GLN A 11 17.99 -1.66 4.25
C GLN A 11 19.30 -1.17 4.89
N ARG A 12 19.31 -1.00 6.22
CA ARG A 12 20.48 -0.48 6.95
C ARG A 12 21.59 -1.53 7.10
N HIS A 13 21.23 -2.75 7.47
CA HIS A 13 22.19 -3.82 7.84
C HIS A 13 22.52 -4.79 6.70
N VAL A 14 21.65 -4.92 5.70
CA VAL A 14 21.87 -5.81 4.53
C VAL A 14 22.28 -5.00 3.30
N GLY A 15 21.81 -3.76 3.18
CA GLY A 15 22.18 -2.84 2.10
C GLY A 15 23.51 -2.13 2.34
N ARG A 16 23.96 -1.33 1.37
CA ARG A 16 25.15 -0.47 1.48
C ARG A 16 24.90 0.83 2.26
N TRP A 17 23.99 0.82 3.22
CA TRP A 17 23.80 1.97 4.09
C TRP A 17 24.99 2.06 5.05
N GLY A 18 25.18 1.08 5.95
CA GLY A 18 26.26 1.11 6.94
C GLY A 18 26.32 2.44 7.73
N ASP A 19 27.44 2.70 8.40
CA ASP A 19 27.56 3.91 9.24
C ASP A 19 27.78 5.20 8.43
N SER A 20 28.37 5.11 7.23
CA SER A 20 28.68 6.27 6.37
C SER A 20 27.56 6.65 5.40
N GLY A 21 26.52 5.82 5.24
CA GLY A 21 25.45 6.00 4.25
C GLY A 21 24.18 6.67 4.77
N TRP A 22 24.23 7.44 5.87
CA TRP A 22 23.06 8.07 6.50
C TRP A 22 22.24 8.98 5.56
N TRP A 23 22.85 9.53 4.51
CA TRP A 23 22.19 10.38 3.52
C TRP A 23 21.34 9.57 2.51
N ARG A 24 21.67 8.29 2.28
CA ARG A 24 21.01 7.43 1.28
C ARG A 24 19.51 7.25 1.52
N PRO A 25 19.01 6.97 2.74
CA PRO A 25 17.57 6.91 2.97
C PRO A 25 16.90 8.26 2.68
N LEU A 26 17.52 9.40 3.02
CA LEU A 26 16.94 10.73 2.78
C LEU A 26 16.82 11.04 1.28
N VAL A 27 17.91 10.83 0.53
CA VAL A 27 17.91 10.98 -0.94
C VAL A 27 16.90 10.04 -1.56
N GLY A 28 16.81 8.81 -1.06
CA GLY A 28 15.92 7.85 -1.64
C GLY A 28 14.44 8.04 -1.29
N VAL A 29 14.10 8.61 -0.12
CA VAL A 29 12.74 9.11 0.17
C VAL A 29 12.36 10.18 -0.86
N LEU A 30 13.27 11.12 -1.13
CA LEU A 30 13.07 12.12 -2.18
C LEU A 30 12.92 11.49 -3.57
N CYS A 31 13.74 10.49 -3.92
CA CYS A 31 13.63 9.79 -5.20
C CYS A 31 12.29 9.04 -5.33
N VAL A 32 11.79 8.40 -4.27
CA VAL A 32 10.47 7.73 -4.29
C VAL A 32 9.38 8.77 -4.49
N ALA A 33 9.42 9.87 -3.74
CA ALA A 33 8.45 10.96 -3.88
C ALA A 33 8.45 11.55 -5.31
N LEU A 34 9.61 11.90 -5.86
CA LEU A 34 9.74 12.41 -7.23
C LEU A 34 9.31 11.38 -8.28
N SER A 35 9.56 10.09 -8.03
CA SER A 35 9.12 9.04 -8.95
C SER A 35 7.60 8.97 -9.03
N VAL A 36 6.92 8.96 -7.88
CA VAL A 36 5.45 8.86 -7.79
C VAL A 36 4.76 10.15 -8.26
N LEU A 37 5.27 11.31 -7.84
CA LEU A 37 4.63 12.61 -8.11
C LEU A 37 4.94 13.17 -9.51
N LEU A 38 6.05 12.76 -10.12
CA LEU A 38 6.50 13.36 -11.40
C LEU A 38 6.80 12.31 -12.46
N VAL A 39 7.76 11.41 -12.24
CA VAL A 39 8.26 10.52 -13.31
C VAL A 39 7.16 9.60 -13.83
N ILE A 40 6.41 8.96 -12.92
CA ILE A 40 5.32 8.05 -13.28
C ILE A 40 4.16 8.84 -13.92
N GLN A 41 3.83 10.03 -13.41
CA GLN A 41 2.77 10.88 -13.97
C GLN A 41 3.09 11.32 -15.40
N ILE A 42 4.33 11.74 -15.67
CA ILE A 42 4.76 12.10 -17.02
C ILE A 42 4.69 10.88 -17.95
N ALA A 43 5.22 9.73 -17.51
CA ALA A 43 5.22 8.52 -18.33
C ALA A 43 3.80 8.05 -18.66
N LEU A 44 2.90 8.01 -17.68
CA LEU A 44 1.50 7.63 -17.88
C LEU A 44 0.72 8.70 -18.65
N GLY A 45 0.99 9.98 -18.43
CA GLY A 45 0.37 11.08 -19.18
C GLY A 45 0.73 11.02 -20.68
N ILE A 46 2.00 10.73 -21.00
CA ILE A 46 2.43 10.48 -22.39
C ILE A 46 1.72 9.24 -22.95
N GLY A 47 1.68 8.14 -22.19
CA GLY A 47 1.00 6.91 -22.62
C GLY A 47 -0.49 7.12 -22.88
N LEU A 48 -1.17 7.82 -21.98
CA LEU A 48 -2.57 8.21 -22.13
C LEU A 48 -2.77 9.09 -23.36
N ALA A 49 -1.91 10.09 -23.58
CA ALA A 49 -2.00 10.93 -24.75
C ALA A 49 -1.88 10.14 -26.06
N LEU A 50 -0.94 9.20 -26.14
CA LEU A 50 -0.79 8.31 -27.29
C LEU A 50 -2.04 7.45 -27.51
N VAL A 51 -2.64 6.91 -26.46
CA VAL A 51 -3.88 6.11 -26.55
C VAL A 51 -5.06 6.98 -27.03
N LEU A 52 -5.21 8.19 -26.51
CA LEU A 52 -6.28 9.10 -26.91
C LEU A 52 -6.18 9.46 -28.41
N PHE A 53 -5.00 9.86 -28.88
CA PHE A 53 -4.78 10.12 -30.31
C PHE A 53 -5.00 8.87 -31.18
N ALA A 54 -4.57 7.68 -30.71
CA ALA A 54 -4.77 6.43 -31.44
C ALA A 54 -6.25 5.99 -31.50
N THR A 55 -7.08 6.45 -30.57
CA THR A 55 -8.50 6.09 -30.47
C THR A 55 -9.45 7.17 -31.00
N GLY A 56 -8.91 8.28 -31.51
CA GLY A 56 -9.66 9.26 -32.30
C GLY A 56 -9.72 10.67 -31.73
N SER A 57 -9.08 10.96 -30.59
CA SER A 57 -8.96 12.35 -30.11
C SER A 57 -8.17 13.18 -31.11
N THR A 58 -8.63 14.41 -31.38
CA THR A 58 -7.93 15.37 -32.24
C THR A 58 -7.17 16.39 -31.39
N THR A 59 -6.38 17.27 -32.02
CA THR A 59 -5.71 18.37 -31.29
C THR A 59 -6.70 19.28 -30.58
N ASP A 60 -7.92 19.42 -31.12
CA ASP A 60 -8.94 20.32 -30.59
C ASP A 60 -9.70 19.68 -29.42
N THR A 61 -9.89 18.36 -29.42
CA THR A 61 -10.61 17.64 -28.35
C THR A 61 -9.69 17.06 -27.28
N PHE A 62 -8.37 17.01 -27.53
CA PHE A 62 -7.39 16.34 -26.67
C PHE A 62 -7.46 16.81 -25.21
N SER A 63 -7.53 18.12 -24.98
CA SER A 63 -7.58 18.68 -23.64
C SER A 63 -8.78 18.15 -22.85
N ASP A 64 -9.97 18.14 -23.46
CA ASP A 64 -11.20 17.71 -22.81
C ASP A 64 -11.22 16.20 -22.58
N ASP A 65 -10.76 15.42 -23.56
CA ASP A 65 -10.63 13.96 -23.44
C ASP A 65 -9.63 13.55 -22.36
N PHE A 66 -8.50 14.25 -22.27
CA PHE A 66 -7.48 14.02 -21.25
C PHE A 66 -8.02 14.38 -19.86
N ASN A 67 -8.62 15.56 -19.72
CA ASN A 67 -9.22 16.02 -18.46
C ASN A 67 -10.31 15.07 -17.96
N ARG A 68 -11.15 14.54 -18.85
CA ARG A 68 -12.18 13.55 -18.51
C ARG A 68 -11.62 12.25 -17.92
N VAL A 69 -10.40 11.86 -18.29
CA VAL A 69 -9.76 10.65 -17.74
C VAL A 69 -9.15 10.94 -16.38
N ILE A 70 -8.55 12.11 -16.17
CA ILE A 70 -7.90 12.46 -14.90
C ILE A 70 -8.83 13.13 -13.89
N ASP A 71 -10.08 13.41 -14.27
CA ASP A 71 -11.11 13.95 -13.37
C ASP A 71 -11.45 12.94 -12.26
N THR A 72 -11.29 13.38 -11.02
CA THR A 72 -11.61 12.62 -9.82
C THR A 72 -13.01 12.90 -9.28
N ASP A 73 -13.68 13.95 -9.74
CA ASP A 73 -15.05 14.29 -9.34
C ASP A 73 -16.06 13.44 -10.13
N HIS A 74 -15.74 13.11 -11.38
CA HIS A 74 -16.54 12.21 -12.23
C HIS A 74 -15.71 11.04 -12.75
N VAL A 75 -15.48 10.07 -11.87
CA VAL A 75 -14.56 8.98 -12.14
C VAL A 75 -15.12 8.08 -13.24
N THR A 76 -14.30 7.83 -14.26
CA THR A 76 -14.57 6.86 -15.32
C THR A 76 -13.76 5.57 -15.09
N PRO A 77 -14.11 4.43 -15.71
CA PRO A 77 -13.27 3.23 -15.65
C PRO A 77 -11.83 3.48 -16.13
N ALA A 78 -11.65 4.31 -17.16
CA ALA A 78 -10.34 4.71 -17.65
C ALA A 78 -9.58 5.57 -16.61
N GLY A 79 -10.27 6.48 -15.92
CA GLY A 79 -9.69 7.27 -14.84
C GLY A 79 -9.28 6.44 -13.64
N LEU A 80 -10.12 5.50 -13.22
CA LEU A 80 -9.77 4.53 -12.17
C LEU A 80 -8.57 3.68 -12.59
N ALA A 81 -8.49 3.25 -13.86
CA ALA A 81 -7.34 2.51 -14.38
C ALA A 81 -6.06 3.36 -14.36
N TYR A 82 -6.14 4.62 -14.78
CA TYR A 82 -5.03 5.58 -14.74
C TYR A 82 -4.51 5.77 -13.30
N LEU A 83 -5.41 6.00 -12.34
CA LEU A 83 -5.07 6.15 -10.92
C LEU A 83 -4.41 4.89 -10.36
N ASN A 84 -4.99 3.71 -10.61
CA ASN A 84 -4.42 2.45 -10.14
C ASN A 84 -3.03 2.18 -10.74
N LEU A 85 -2.83 2.44 -12.03
CA LEU A 85 -1.52 2.27 -12.70
C LEU A 85 -0.49 3.26 -12.17
N SER A 86 -0.90 4.49 -11.87
CA SER A 86 -0.04 5.51 -11.28
C SER A 86 0.55 5.04 -9.94
N LEU A 87 -0.29 4.54 -9.04
CA LEU A 87 0.13 4.05 -7.75
C LEU A 87 0.87 2.71 -7.85
N ALA A 88 0.43 1.81 -8.73
CA ALA A 88 1.13 0.55 -9.03
C ALA A 88 2.56 0.78 -9.56
N GLY A 89 2.78 1.89 -10.28
CA GLY A 89 4.11 2.33 -10.73
C GLY A 89 5.12 2.55 -9.60
N ALA A 90 4.65 2.73 -8.37
CA ALA A 90 5.53 2.80 -7.20
C ALA A 90 6.32 1.51 -6.97
N ILE A 91 5.80 0.34 -7.38
CA ILE A 91 6.50 -0.96 -7.25
C ILE A 91 7.84 -0.91 -8.00
N PRO A 92 7.90 -0.76 -9.34
CA PRO A 92 9.17 -0.73 -10.04
C PRO A 92 10.08 0.43 -9.60
N ALA A 93 9.53 1.60 -9.26
CA ALA A 93 10.31 2.72 -8.77
C ALA A 93 11.03 2.39 -7.46
N VAL A 94 10.32 1.87 -6.46
CA VAL A 94 10.88 1.46 -5.17
C VAL A 94 11.94 0.37 -5.35
N LEU A 95 11.65 -0.65 -6.18
CA LEU A 95 12.58 -1.74 -6.43
C LEU A 95 13.87 -1.25 -7.10
N LEU A 96 13.75 -0.32 -8.07
CA LEU A 96 14.89 0.28 -8.75
C LEU A 96 15.72 1.15 -7.80
N ILE A 97 15.07 1.96 -6.96
CA ILE A 97 15.77 2.80 -5.96
C ILE A 97 16.48 1.91 -4.93
N ALA A 98 15.83 0.86 -4.42
CA ALA A 98 16.46 -0.10 -3.52
C ALA A 98 17.69 -0.76 -4.17
N PHE A 99 17.59 -1.14 -5.44
CA PHE A 99 18.70 -1.76 -6.16
C PHE A 99 19.84 -0.77 -6.47
N LEU A 100 19.55 0.39 -7.04
CA LEU A 100 20.57 1.34 -7.50
C LEU A 100 21.21 2.12 -6.36
N LEU A 101 20.40 2.70 -5.46
CA LEU A 101 20.87 3.56 -4.39
C LEU A 101 21.39 2.75 -3.19
N HIS A 102 20.67 1.69 -2.82
CA HIS A 102 20.98 0.90 -1.62
C HIS A 102 21.77 -0.38 -1.91
N ARG A 103 21.93 -0.76 -3.19
CA ARG A 103 22.52 -2.06 -3.59
C ARG A 103 21.83 -3.25 -2.91
N LEU A 104 20.56 -3.06 -2.58
CA LEU A 104 19.72 -4.06 -1.94
C LEU A 104 18.97 -4.84 -3.03
N ARG A 105 19.05 -6.17 -3.00
CA ARG A 105 18.30 -6.98 -3.97
C ARG A 105 16.79 -6.69 -3.81
N PRO A 106 16.04 -6.47 -4.90
CA PRO A 106 14.63 -6.05 -4.85
C PRO A 106 13.73 -6.85 -3.90
N GLY A 107 13.94 -8.16 -3.79
CA GLY A 107 13.10 -9.01 -2.95
C GLY A 107 13.22 -8.73 -1.44
N TRP A 108 14.26 -8.05 -0.96
CA TRP A 108 14.38 -7.60 0.43
C TRP A 108 13.41 -6.46 0.78
N VAL A 109 12.89 -5.75 -0.24
CA VAL A 109 11.77 -4.84 -0.03
C VAL A 109 10.48 -5.62 0.20
N ALA A 110 10.31 -6.80 -0.40
CA ALA A 110 9.10 -7.59 -0.19
C ALA A 110 9.06 -8.24 1.21
N SER A 111 10.17 -8.84 1.65
CA SER A 111 10.24 -9.48 2.98
C SER A 111 11.67 -9.73 3.45
N VAL A 112 11.82 -10.10 4.72
CA VAL A 112 13.07 -10.60 5.33
C VAL A 112 13.55 -11.93 4.73
N ALA A 113 12.74 -12.59 3.89
CA ALA A 113 13.18 -13.77 3.14
C ALA A 113 13.81 -13.41 1.78
N GLY A 114 13.92 -12.12 1.45
CA GLY A 114 14.46 -11.65 0.17
C GLY A 114 13.57 -11.98 -1.03
N ARG A 115 12.28 -12.27 -0.81
CA ARG A 115 11.27 -12.58 -1.85
C ARG A 115 9.84 -12.43 -1.33
N MET A 116 8.88 -12.31 -2.24
CA MET A 116 7.45 -12.42 -1.89
C MET A 116 7.12 -13.86 -1.47
N ARG A 117 6.49 -14.03 -0.30
CA ARG A 117 6.05 -15.34 0.20
C ARG A 117 4.61 -15.59 -0.25
N TRP A 118 4.42 -15.95 -1.52
CA TRP A 118 3.10 -16.12 -2.15
C TRP A 118 2.13 -17.01 -1.36
N LYS A 119 2.60 -18.13 -0.81
CA LYS A 119 1.78 -19.00 0.05
C LYS A 119 1.25 -18.26 1.27
N TRP A 120 2.10 -17.44 1.90
CA TRP A 120 1.72 -16.62 3.04
C TRP A 120 0.76 -15.50 2.64
N LEU A 121 0.99 -14.83 1.51
CA LEU A 121 0.06 -13.84 0.96
C LEU A 121 -1.35 -14.43 0.75
N LEU A 122 -1.46 -15.64 0.20
CA LEU A 122 -2.76 -16.31 0.03
C LEU A 122 -3.45 -16.60 1.37
N VAL A 123 -2.70 -17.02 2.40
CA VAL A 123 -3.25 -17.18 3.75
C VAL A 123 -3.73 -15.83 4.29
N CYS A 124 -2.93 -14.77 4.15
CA CYS A 124 -3.31 -13.41 4.55
C CYS A 124 -4.59 -12.93 3.86
N LEU A 125 -4.77 -13.18 2.56
CA LEU A 125 -6.00 -12.83 1.84
C LEU A 125 -7.22 -13.54 2.45
N GLY A 126 -7.10 -14.82 2.78
CA GLY A 126 -8.16 -15.57 3.47
C GLY A 126 -8.46 -15.02 4.87
N LEU A 127 -7.43 -14.67 5.65
CA LEU A 127 -7.61 -14.06 6.97
C LEU A 127 -8.22 -12.65 6.89
N ALA A 128 -7.87 -11.86 5.87
CA ALA A 128 -8.43 -10.53 5.63
C ALA A 128 -9.92 -10.63 5.32
N PHE A 129 -10.31 -11.61 4.48
CA PHE A 129 -11.72 -11.90 4.22
C PHE A 129 -12.48 -12.30 5.50
N VAL A 130 -11.90 -13.15 6.36
CA VAL A 130 -12.52 -13.49 7.66
C VAL A 130 -12.68 -12.26 8.55
N ALA A 131 -11.68 -11.37 8.59
CA ALA A 131 -11.76 -10.14 9.35
C ALA A 131 -12.84 -9.17 8.82
N LEU A 132 -13.07 -9.13 7.49
CA LEU A 132 -14.18 -8.39 6.90
C LEU A 132 -15.54 -8.92 7.36
N LEU A 133 -15.71 -10.23 7.56
CA LEU A 133 -16.95 -10.78 8.09
C LEU A 133 -17.21 -10.33 9.54
N ALA A 134 -16.15 -10.16 10.34
CA ALA A 134 -16.27 -9.63 11.70
C ALA A 134 -16.80 -8.19 11.70
N THR A 135 -16.41 -7.39 10.70
CA THR A 135 -16.92 -6.04 10.48
C THR A 135 -18.44 -6.03 10.31
N LEU A 136 -19.00 -6.97 9.52
CA LEU A 136 -20.44 -7.06 9.30
C LEU A 136 -21.23 -7.28 10.59
N VAL A 137 -20.67 -8.06 11.53
CA VAL A 137 -21.29 -8.30 12.84
C VAL A 137 -21.33 -7.02 13.68
N VAL A 138 -20.24 -6.25 13.69
CA VAL A 138 -20.16 -4.99 14.44
C VAL A 138 -21.03 -3.90 13.79
N SER A 139 -21.05 -3.82 12.46
CA SER A 139 -21.92 -2.92 11.72
C SER A 139 -23.41 -3.18 11.98
N ALA A 140 -23.81 -4.43 12.25
CA ALA A 140 -25.21 -4.78 12.51
C ALA A 140 -25.74 -4.29 13.87
N VAL A 141 -24.86 -3.97 14.83
CA VAL A 141 -25.24 -3.59 16.21
C VAL A 141 -24.95 -2.13 16.53
N LEU A 142 -24.13 -1.47 15.72
CA LEU A 142 -23.88 -0.04 15.84
C LEU A 142 -24.96 0.75 15.08
N PRO A 143 -25.27 1.99 15.51
CA PRO A 143 -26.07 2.87 14.69
C PRO A 143 -25.46 2.94 13.30
N SER A 144 -26.27 2.76 12.25
CA SER A 144 -25.87 3.18 10.90
C SER A 144 -25.55 4.66 11.02
N GLY A 145 -24.26 5.00 11.01
CA GLY A 145 -23.80 6.34 11.33
C GLY A 145 -24.53 7.34 10.45
N GLY A 146 -25.41 8.14 11.04
CA GLY A 146 -26.05 9.25 10.35
C GLY A 146 -24.98 10.11 9.69
N ASP A 147 -25.26 10.48 8.44
CA ASP A 147 -24.52 11.41 7.59
C ASP A 147 -23.27 10.89 6.86
N GLY A 148 -22.95 9.59 6.92
CA GLY A 148 -21.95 8.96 6.02
C GLY A 148 -22.57 8.53 4.68
N GLU A 149 -21.75 8.46 3.62
CA GLU A 149 -22.12 8.12 2.22
C GLU A 149 -23.48 7.41 2.10
N GLU A 150 -24.48 8.10 1.55
CA GLU A 150 -25.80 7.53 1.30
C GLU A 150 -25.67 6.38 0.28
N LEU A 151 -25.45 5.16 0.78
CA LEU A 151 -25.60 3.96 -0.01
C LEU A 151 -27.06 3.91 -0.47
N GLY A 152 -27.25 3.82 -1.78
CA GLY A 152 -28.55 3.62 -2.39
C GLY A 152 -29.25 2.39 -1.80
N SER A 153 -30.56 2.50 -1.66
CA SER A 153 -31.40 1.41 -1.12
C SER A 153 -31.63 0.25 -2.10
N SER A 154 -31.15 0.38 -3.34
CA SER A 154 -31.25 -0.64 -4.38
C SER A 154 -29.91 -0.86 -5.08
N LEU A 155 -29.71 -2.08 -5.58
CA LEU A 155 -28.54 -2.40 -6.40
C LEU A 155 -28.52 -1.59 -7.71
N ASN A 156 -27.34 -1.12 -8.07
CA ASN A 156 -27.09 -0.51 -9.37
C ASN A 156 -27.37 -1.50 -10.52
N PRO A 157 -27.93 -1.04 -11.65
CA PRO A 157 -28.17 -1.90 -12.81
C PRO A 157 -26.85 -2.37 -13.42
N TRP A 158 -26.83 -3.61 -13.93
CA TRP A 158 -25.67 -4.14 -14.64
C TRP A 158 -25.52 -3.48 -16.03
N THR A 159 -24.51 -2.65 -16.19
CA THR A 159 -24.16 -1.95 -17.44
C THR A 159 -22.76 -2.29 -17.91
N SER A 160 -22.39 -1.89 -19.13
CA SER A 160 -21.00 -1.99 -19.61
C SER A 160 -20.04 -1.19 -18.75
N GLN A 161 -20.47 -0.05 -18.21
CA GLN A 161 -19.66 0.75 -17.30
C GLN A 161 -19.37 0.01 -15.98
N VAL A 162 -20.39 -0.63 -15.39
CA VAL A 162 -20.23 -1.46 -14.19
C VAL A 162 -19.26 -2.62 -14.45
N ARG A 163 -19.40 -3.30 -15.59
CA ARG A 163 -18.47 -4.34 -16.02
C ARG A 163 -17.04 -3.81 -16.14
N ASP A 164 -16.84 -2.66 -16.76
CA ASP A 164 -15.51 -2.10 -17.01
C ASP A 164 -14.84 -1.64 -15.71
N PHE A 165 -15.60 -1.07 -14.77
CA PHE A 165 -15.13 -0.82 -13.41
C PHE A 165 -14.72 -2.12 -12.71
N LEU A 166 -15.55 -3.17 -12.77
CA LEU A 166 -15.23 -4.44 -12.13
C LEU A 166 -13.93 -5.04 -12.68
N ILE A 167 -13.70 -4.96 -13.99
CA ILE A 167 -12.45 -5.42 -14.62
C ILE A 167 -11.26 -4.64 -14.06
N VAL A 168 -11.36 -3.32 -13.98
CA VAL A 168 -10.30 -2.46 -13.45
C VAL A 168 -10.03 -2.77 -11.98
N ILE A 169 -11.08 -2.90 -11.16
CA ILE A 169 -10.96 -3.22 -9.73
C ILE A 169 -10.24 -4.55 -9.55
N VAL A 170 -10.69 -5.62 -10.21
CA VAL A 170 -10.11 -6.96 -10.02
C VAL A 170 -8.66 -7.04 -10.51
N LEU A 171 -8.32 -6.36 -11.61
CA LEU A 171 -7.00 -6.50 -12.22
C LEU A 171 -5.96 -5.49 -11.70
N LEU A 172 -6.37 -4.24 -11.43
CA LEU A 172 -5.45 -3.14 -11.16
C LEU A 172 -5.44 -2.69 -9.70
N THR A 173 -6.54 -2.77 -8.97
CA THR A 173 -6.56 -2.40 -7.54
C THR A 173 -5.60 -3.23 -6.69
N PRO A 174 -5.38 -4.54 -6.94
CA PRO A 174 -4.37 -5.27 -6.18
C PRO A 174 -2.94 -4.77 -6.43
N LEU A 175 -2.65 -4.32 -7.65
CA LEU A 175 -1.35 -3.75 -8.00
C LEU A 175 -1.19 -2.34 -7.40
N GLN A 176 -2.26 -1.56 -7.38
CA GLN A 176 -2.31 -0.26 -6.72
C GLN A 176 -2.03 -0.38 -5.22
N ALA A 177 -2.79 -1.23 -4.52
CA ALA A 177 -2.61 -1.49 -3.10
C ALA A 177 -1.19 -1.99 -2.81
N ALA A 178 -0.65 -2.89 -3.65
CA ALA A 178 0.74 -3.31 -3.54
C ALA A 178 1.72 -2.14 -3.74
N GLY A 179 1.51 -1.26 -4.73
CA GLY A 179 2.35 -0.09 -4.96
C GLY A 179 2.46 0.82 -3.74
N GLU A 180 1.33 1.11 -3.10
CA GLU A 180 1.32 1.88 -1.86
C GLU A 180 2.02 1.14 -0.71
N GLU A 181 1.78 -0.15 -0.54
CA GLU A 181 2.48 -0.93 0.49
C GLU A 181 4.00 -0.98 0.23
N TYR A 182 4.45 -1.10 -1.02
CA TYR A 182 5.87 -1.03 -1.37
C TYR A 182 6.49 0.35 -1.07
N ALA A 183 5.77 1.44 -1.33
CA ALA A 183 6.26 2.79 -1.01
C ALA A 183 6.30 3.02 0.50
N PHE A 184 5.15 2.89 1.17
CA PHE A 184 5.00 3.28 2.57
C PHE A 184 5.55 2.22 3.53
N ARG A 185 5.15 0.96 3.39
CA ARG A 185 5.54 -0.11 4.33
C ARG A 185 6.80 -0.82 3.89
N GLY A 186 7.15 -0.71 2.60
CA GLY A 186 8.38 -1.23 2.04
C GLY A 186 9.54 -0.29 2.27
N TYR A 187 9.55 0.79 1.50
CA TYR A 187 10.65 1.73 1.47
C TYR A 187 10.70 2.64 2.70
N LEU A 188 9.62 3.36 3.01
CA LEU A 188 9.63 4.35 4.10
C LEU A 188 9.82 3.68 5.47
N THR A 189 9.15 2.56 5.74
CA THR A 189 9.36 1.80 7.00
C THR A 189 10.84 1.42 7.20
N GLN A 190 11.54 0.98 6.16
CA GLN A 190 12.98 0.67 6.27
C GLN A 190 13.85 1.94 6.41
N ALA A 191 13.51 3.01 5.69
CA ALA A 191 14.22 4.28 5.77
C ALA A 191 14.08 4.93 7.14
N PHE A 192 12.86 5.09 7.67
CA PHE A 192 12.63 5.65 8.99
C PHE A 192 13.17 4.74 10.10
N GLY A 193 12.98 3.43 9.98
CA GLY A 193 13.52 2.45 10.92
C GLY A 193 15.04 2.57 11.05
N GLY A 194 15.75 2.61 9.94
CA GLY A 194 17.20 2.77 9.94
C GLY A 194 17.67 4.16 10.37
N ILE A 195 16.96 5.25 10.05
CA ILE A 195 17.36 6.62 10.45
C ILE A 195 17.31 6.76 11.97
N PHE A 196 16.25 6.21 12.59
CA PHE A 196 16.00 6.33 14.03
C PHE A 196 16.62 5.21 14.86
N GLU A 197 17.29 4.22 14.23
CA GLU A 197 18.03 3.16 14.92
C GLU A 197 19.00 3.66 16.01
N PRO A 198 19.81 4.73 15.80
CA PRO A 198 20.74 5.22 16.82
C PRO A 198 20.07 5.71 18.10
N LEU A 199 18.78 6.04 18.06
CA LEU A 199 18.00 6.46 19.23
C LEU A 199 17.44 5.25 20.02
N GLY A 200 17.71 4.03 19.55
CA GLY A 200 17.38 2.78 20.20
C GLY A 200 16.24 2.01 19.54
N PRO A 201 16.07 0.71 19.85
CA PRO A 201 15.15 -0.17 19.13
C PRO A 201 13.68 0.26 19.18
N ARG A 202 13.26 0.88 20.29
CA ARG A 202 11.88 1.37 20.45
C ARG A 202 11.60 2.58 19.56
N ALA A 203 12.54 3.52 19.49
CA ALA A 203 12.43 4.69 18.63
C ALA A 203 12.43 4.29 17.15
N ALA A 204 13.31 3.36 16.76
CA ALA A 204 13.37 2.81 15.41
C ALA A 204 12.03 2.20 14.97
N ARG A 205 11.46 1.31 15.79
CA ARG A 205 10.15 0.69 15.50
C ARG A 205 9.02 1.71 15.46
N ALA A 206 8.99 2.66 16.41
CA ALA A 206 7.96 3.69 16.45
C ALA A 206 8.03 4.57 15.19
N ALA A 207 9.21 5.02 14.79
CA ALA A 207 9.39 5.82 13.58
C ALA A 207 9.04 5.03 12.31
N ALA A 208 9.44 3.76 12.24
CA ALA A 208 9.15 2.87 11.10
C ALA A 208 7.66 2.60 10.89
N VAL A 209 6.83 2.76 11.92
CA VAL A 209 5.37 2.58 11.86
C VAL A 209 4.66 3.93 11.74
N LEU A 210 4.91 4.86 12.67
CA LEU A 210 4.12 6.08 12.81
C LEU A 210 4.40 7.10 11.70
N ALA A 211 5.65 7.23 11.25
CA ALA A 211 5.98 8.22 10.21
C ALA A 211 5.40 7.84 8.83
N PRO A 212 5.55 6.59 8.33
CA PRO A 212 4.86 6.18 7.10
C PRO A 212 3.34 6.19 7.22
N ALA A 213 2.77 5.84 8.37
CA ALA A 213 1.33 5.90 8.60
C ALA A 213 0.78 7.34 8.50
N LEU A 214 1.49 8.29 9.10
CA LEU A 214 1.13 9.71 9.03
C LEU A 214 1.25 10.23 7.59
N LEU A 215 2.35 9.93 6.91
CA LEU A 215 2.56 10.33 5.51
C LEU A 215 1.51 9.71 4.59
N PHE A 216 1.10 8.47 4.83
CA PHE A 216 0.03 7.79 4.08
C PHE A 216 -1.31 8.52 4.25
N ALA A 217 -1.69 8.85 5.49
CA ALA A 217 -2.92 9.60 5.75
C ALA A 217 -2.89 10.99 5.09
N LEU A 218 -1.75 11.71 5.17
CA LEU A 218 -1.57 13.02 4.55
C LEU A 218 -1.58 12.96 3.00
N ALA A 219 -1.07 11.88 2.41
CA ALA A 219 -1.01 11.72 0.95
C ALA A 219 -2.38 11.65 0.28
N HIS A 220 -3.44 11.37 1.05
CA HIS A 220 -4.82 11.37 0.56
C HIS A 220 -5.47 12.76 0.53
N GLY A 221 -4.70 13.84 0.73
CA GLY A 221 -5.18 15.21 0.58
C GLY A 221 -6.01 15.72 1.76
N ALA A 222 -6.86 16.71 1.50
CA ALA A 222 -7.76 17.30 2.50
C ALA A 222 -8.97 16.37 2.76
N GLN A 223 -9.31 16.18 4.03
CA GLN A 223 -10.26 15.14 4.48
C GLN A 223 -10.83 15.54 5.83
N ASP A 224 -12.01 15.00 6.13
CA ASP A 224 -12.60 15.10 7.46
C ASP A 224 -11.79 14.30 8.50
N ALA A 225 -11.80 14.79 9.74
CA ALA A 225 -11.00 14.22 10.83
C ALA A 225 -11.21 12.70 11.05
N PRO A 226 -12.44 12.15 10.98
CA PRO A 226 -12.65 10.70 11.11
C PRO A 226 -11.98 9.90 9.98
N ILE A 227 -12.05 10.37 8.74
CA ILE A 227 -11.46 9.71 7.57
C ILE A 227 -9.93 9.71 7.69
N PHE A 228 -9.36 10.85 8.07
CA PHE A 228 -7.92 10.96 8.33
C PHE A 228 -7.48 9.99 9.43
N PHE A 229 -8.22 9.93 10.54
CA PHE A 229 -7.93 9.02 11.64
C PHE A 229 -7.99 7.56 11.19
N ASP A 230 -8.99 7.19 10.40
CA ASP A 230 -9.14 5.83 9.87
C ASP A 230 -7.96 5.41 9.00
N ARG A 231 -7.57 6.26 8.04
CA ARG A 231 -6.39 6.04 7.17
C ARG A 231 -5.09 5.97 7.97
N PHE A 232 -4.93 6.81 8.99
CA PHE A 232 -3.79 6.76 9.90
C PHE A 232 -3.77 5.46 10.72
N ALA A 233 -4.91 5.04 11.27
CA ALA A 233 -5.02 3.80 12.04
C ALA A 233 -4.73 2.57 11.19
N PHE A 234 -5.25 2.51 9.96
CA PHE A 234 -4.88 1.52 8.95
C PHE A 234 -3.37 1.54 8.69
N GLY A 235 -2.80 2.74 8.52
CA GLY A 235 -1.37 3.06 8.53
C GLY A 235 -0.58 2.29 9.58
N VAL A 236 -0.96 2.51 10.83
CA VAL A 236 -0.32 1.95 12.01
C VAL A 236 -0.43 0.42 12.03
N VAL A 237 -1.63 -0.12 11.78
CA VAL A 237 -1.86 -1.59 11.79
C VAL A 237 -1.04 -2.28 10.71
N ALA A 238 -1.04 -1.76 9.48
CA ALA A 238 -0.23 -2.28 8.39
C ALA A 238 1.28 -2.21 8.71
N GLY A 239 1.76 -1.10 9.29
CA GLY A 239 3.16 -0.97 9.71
C GLY A 239 3.55 -2.01 10.79
N ILE A 240 2.67 -2.25 11.77
CA ILE A 240 2.88 -3.29 12.79
C ILE A 240 2.94 -4.68 12.14
N LEU A 241 2.01 -4.98 11.23
CA LEU A 241 1.96 -6.26 10.53
C LEU A 241 3.24 -6.56 9.75
N VAL A 242 3.79 -5.56 9.06
CA VAL A 242 5.01 -5.74 8.27
C VAL A 242 6.21 -6.05 9.14
N ILE A 243 6.36 -5.41 10.30
CA ILE A 243 7.42 -5.75 11.25
C ILE A 243 7.16 -7.12 11.90
N ALA A 244 5.93 -7.39 12.32
CA ALA A 244 5.58 -8.62 13.05
C ALA A 244 5.69 -9.87 12.18
N THR A 245 5.40 -9.77 10.88
CA THR A 245 5.42 -10.89 9.92
C THR A 245 6.65 -10.87 9.01
N GLY A 246 7.48 -9.83 9.10
CA GLY A 246 8.72 -9.69 8.34
C GLY A 246 8.54 -9.43 6.85
N GLY A 247 7.43 -8.83 6.41
CA GLY A 247 7.20 -8.55 5.00
C GLY A 247 5.85 -7.94 4.69
N LEU A 248 5.68 -7.53 3.44
CA LEU A 248 4.52 -6.75 2.97
C LEU A 248 3.25 -7.58 2.81
N GLU A 249 3.34 -8.91 2.81
CA GLU A 249 2.25 -9.80 2.42
C GLU A 249 0.95 -9.54 3.20
N ALA A 250 1.06 -9.35 4.52
CA ALA A 250 -0.10 -9.12 5.37
C ALA A 250 -0.71 -7.73 5.16
N GLY A 251 0.11 -6.70 4.95
CA GLY A 251 -0.36 -5.35 4.62
C GLY A 251 -1.07 -5.31 3.27
N ILE A 252 -0.45 -5.89 2.24
CA ILE A 252 -1.01 -5.99 0.88
C ILE A 252 -2.37 -6.68 0.92
N ALA A 253 -2.47 -7.84 1.58
CA ALA A 253 -3.74 -8.56 1.65
C ALA A 253 -4.87 -7.74 2.31
N MET A 254 -4.58 -7.08 3.44
CA MET A 254 -5.57 -6.22 4.10
C MET A 254 -6.00 -5.07 3.19
N HIS A 255 -5.03 -4.40 2.57
CA HIS A 255 -5.26 -3.26 1.69
C HIS A 255 -6.12 -3.65 0.48
N VAL A 256 -5.78 -4.76 -0.20
CA VAL A 256 -6.56 -5.28 -1.33
C VAL A 256 -8.01 -5.52 -0.93
N LEU A 257 -8.24 -6.19 0.20
CA LEU A 257 -9.58 -6.52 0.65
C LEU A 257 -10.37 -5.28 1.10
N ASN A 258 -9.71 -4.28 1.68
CA ASN A 258 -10.34 -3.00 2.02
C ASN A 258 -10.82 -2.29 0.75
N ASN A 259 -9.95 -2.19 -0.26
CA ASN A 259 -10.30 -1.50 -1.50
C ASN A 259 -11.35 -2.28 -2.28
N PHE A 260 -11.33 -3.61 -2.25
CA PHE A 260 -12.39 -4.44 -2.83
C PHE A 260 -13.73 -4.23 -2.13
N LEU A 261 -13.76 -4.12 -0.80
CA LEU A 261 -14.99 -3.80 -0.09
C LEU A 261 -15.49 -2.40 -0.46
N ALA A 262 -14.63 -1.39 -0.37
CA ALA A 262 -14.99 -0.01 -0.64
C ALA A 262 -15.49 0.17 -2.09
N PHE A 263 -14.70 -0.25 -3.08
CA PHE A 263 -15.08 -0.13 -4.49
C PHE A 263 -16.23 -1.06 -4.87
N GLY A 264 -16.36 -2.23 -4.22
CA GLY A 264 -17.47 -3.15 -4.42
C GLY A 264 -18.80 -2.57 -3.93
N LEU A 265 -18.81 -1.94 -2.75
CA LEU A 265 -19.98 -1.22 -2.22
C LEU A 265 -20.32 -0.02 -3.10
N ALA A 266 -19.33 0.76 -3.53
CA ALA A 266 -19.55 1.86 -4.46
C ALA A 266 -20.18 1.36 -5.77
N LEU A 267 -19.63 0.32 -6.36
CA LEU A 267 -20.14 -0.26 -7.60
C LEU A 267 -21.57 -0.79 -7.46
N ALA A 268 -21.89 -1.39 -6.31
CA ALA A 268 -23.19 -2.00 -6.05
C ALA A 268 -24.28 -1.02 -5.64
N PHE A 269 -23.95 0.04 -4.90
CA PHE A 269 -24.94 0.87 -4.20
C PHE A 269 -24.66 2.38 -4.27
N SER A 270 -23.54 2.84 -4.85
CA SER A 270 -23.19 4.27 -4.92
C SER A 270 -22.54 4.60 -6.28
N ASP A 271 -21.67 5.60 -6.31
CA ASP A 271 -20.82 5.98 -7.42
C ASP A 271 -19.33 5.81 -7.06
N MET A 272 -18.47 5.58 -8.07
CA MET A 272 -17.04 5.37 -7.84
C MET A 272 -16.34 6.63 -7.31
N SER A 273 -16.80 7.82 -7.68
CA SER A 273 -16.27 9.08 -7.16
C SER A 273 -16.42 9.19 -5.65
N SER A 274 -17.51 8.65 -5.08
CA SER A 274 -17.75 8.72 -3.64
C SER A 274 -16.69 7.91 -2.88
N ALA A 275 -16.38 6.69 -3.35
CA ALA A 275 -15.37 5.84 -2.73
C ALA A 275 -13.94 6.40 -2.84
N LEU A 276 -13.65 7.19 -3.89
CA LEU A 276 -12.35 7.84 -4.06
C LEU A 276 -12.23 9.16 -3.28
N ASN A 277 -13.32 9.91 -3.18
CA ASN A 277 -13.41 11.20 -2.49
C ASN A 277 -14.48 11.17 -1.38
N PRO A 278 -14.32 10.33 -0.35
CA PRO A 278 -15.29 10.24 0.73
C PRO A 278 -15.34 11.55 1.52
N THR A 279 -16.56 12.01 1.81
CA THR A 279 -16.85 13.21 2.62
C THR A 279 -17.85 12.88 3.71
N GLY A 280 -17.91 13.69 4.77
CA GLY A 280 -18.93 13.53 5.83
C GLY A 280 -18.69 12.30 6.72
N GLY A 281 -17.43 11.86 6.89
CA GLY A 281 -17.11 10.66 7.67
C GLY A 281 -17.62 10.72 9.11
N SER A 282 -18.15 9.60 9.61
CA SER A 282 -18.67 9.49 10.98
C SER A 282 -17.66 8.82 11.92
N TRP A 283 -17.54 9.33 13.15
CA TRP A 283 -16.78 8.63 14.21
C TRP A 283 -17.36 7.24 14.53
N TRP A 284 -18.63 6.97 14.19
CA TRP A 284 -19.24 5.65 14.32
C TRP A 284 -18.70 4.62 13.33
N ASN A 285 -18.04 5.04 12.25
CA ASN A 285 -17.37 4.14 11.33
C ASN A 285 -16.06 3.59 11.93
N ILE A 286 -15.44 4.32 12.87
CA ILE A 286 -14.14 3.94 13.45
C ILE A 286 -14.19 2.61 14.22
N PRO A 287 -15.18 2.33 15.09
CA PRO A 287 -15.30 1.00 15.71
C PRO A 287 -15.42 -0.14 14.68
N VAL A 288 -16.10 0.11 13.56
CA VAL A 288 -16.31 -0.87 12.49
C VAL A 288 -14.99 -1.19 11.79
N THR A 289 -14.28 -0.16 11.30
CA THR A 289 -13.01 -0.31 10.59
C THR A 289 -11.86 -0.76 11.50
N LEU A 290 -11.83 -0.30 12.75
CA LEU A 290 -10.87 -0.78 13.75
C LEU A 290 -11.13 -2.23 14.12
N THR A 291 -12.38 -2.68 14.21
CA THR A 291 -12.69 -4.09 14.46
C THR A 291 -12.04 -4.95 13.38
N GLN A 292 -12.25 -4.60 12.12
CA GLN A 292 -11.63 -5.28 11.00
C GLN A 292 -10.09 -5.33 11.15
N SER A 293 -9.48 -4.17 11.32
CA SER A 293 -8.03 -4.02 11.35
C SER A 293 -7.39 -4.77 12.52
N LEU A 294 -8.01 -4.70 13.71
CA LEU A 294 -7.50 -5.33 14.92
C LEU A 294 -7.74 -6.85 14.94
N VAL A 295 -8.90 -7.32 14.45
CA VAL A 295 -9.16 -8.75 14.27
C VAL A 295 -8.16 -9.33 13.28
N TYR A 296 -7.96 -8.68 12.14
CA TYR A 296 -6.99 -9.10 11.14
C TYR A 296 -5.56 -9.11 11.72
N LEU A 297 -5.16 -8.07 12.44
CA LEU A 297 -3.87 -8.00 13.11
C LEU A 297 -3.64 -9.20 14.03
N GLY A 298 -4.61 -9.53 14.88
CA GLY A 298 -4.55 -10.67 15.78
C GLY A 298 -4.44 -12.00 15.03
N LEU A 299 -5.29 -12.21 14.03
CA LEU A 299 -5.32 -13.43 13.20
C LEU A 299 -4.01 -13.62 12.43
N ALA A 300 -3.50 -12.58 11.78
CA ALA A 300 -2.27 -12.64 10.99
C ALA A 300 -1.05 -12.91 11.86
N ILE A 301 -0.92 -12.25 13.03
CA ILE A 301 0.18 -12.52 13.96
C ILE A 301 0.10 -13.95 14.52
N TRP A 302 -1.11 -14.41 14.88
CA TRP A 302 -1.33 -15.77 15.34
C TRP A 302 -0.93 -16.81 14.28
N ALA A 303 -1.42 -16.65 13.05
CA ALA A 303 -1.13 -17.55 11.95
C ALA A 303 0.36 -17.52 11.57
N ALA A 304 0.99 -16.34 11.56
CA ALA A 304 2.42 -16.21 11.30
C ALA A 304 3.26 -17.00 12.31
N ARG A 305 2.92 -16.93 13.60
CA ARG A 305 3.59 -17.70 14.66
C ARG A 305 3.35 -19.21 14.50
N ARG A 306 2.12 -19.63 14.20
CA ARG A 306 1.77 -21.04 14.00
C ARG A 306 2.46 -21.66 12.79
N LEU A 307 2.60 -20.91 11.71
CA LEU A 307 3.21 -21.35 10.46
C LEU A 307 4.73 -21.14 10.42
N GLY A 308 5.33 -20.59 11.49
CA GLY A 308 6.77 -20.34 11.57
C GLY A 308 7.27 -19.32 10.54
N ILE A 309 6.45 -18.31 10.22
CA ILE A 309 6.81 -17.25 9.27
C ILE A 309 7.98 -16.44 9.84
N ALA A 310 9.07 -16.35 9.09
CA ALA A 310 10.24 -15.59 9.50
C ALA A 310 9.93 -14.09 9.58
N SER A 311 10.17 -13.48 10.75
CA SER A 311 10.03 -12.04 10.99
C SER A 311 11.38 -11.29 11.00
N THR A 312 12.49 -12.01 11.00
CA THR A 312 13.85 -11.48 11.03
C THR A 312 14.75 -12.23 10.06
N THR A 313 15.79 -11.57 9.56
CA THR A 313 16.89 -12.19 8.80
C THR A 313 18.20 -12.15 9.60
N ALA A 314 19.21 -12.93 9.22
CA ALA A 314 20.56 -12.79 9.76
C ALA A 314 21.25 -11.56 9.14
N SER A 315 21.96 -10.77 9.95
CA SER A 315 22.88 -9.74 9.45
C SER A 315 24.08 -10.44 8.81
N SER A 316 24.22 -10.32 7.48
CA SER A 316 25.36 -10.87 6.74
C SER A 316 26.60 -10.00 6.96
N ALA A 317 27.23 -10.09 8.14
CA ALA A 317 28.55 -9.52 8.38
C ALA A 317 29.70 -10.44 7.96
N SER A 318 29.44 -11.62 7.36
CA SER A 318 30.49 -12.61 7.08
C SER A 318 30.19 -13.55 5.89
N GLU A 319 29.74 -13.04 4.75
CA GLU A 319 29.81 -13.80 3.49
C GLU A 319 30.42 -12.94 2.38
N LEU A 320 31.66 -12.51 2.64
CA LEU A 320 32.66 -12.28 1.61
C LEU A 320 33.83 -13.22 1.91
N GLU A 321 33.57 -14.54 1.97
CA GLU A 321 34.66 -15.47 1.71
C GLU A 321 34.99 -15.34 0.21
N PRO A 322 36.24 -14.99 -0.15
CA PRO A 322 36.68 -15.13 -1.53
C PRO A 322 36.52 -16.61 -1.88
N SER A 323 35.86 -16.91 -2.98
CA SER A 323 35.85 -18.26 -3.53
C SER A 323 37.30 -18.74 -3.61
N GLU A 324 37.66 -19.77 -2.85
CA GLU A 324 38.98 -20.38 -2.97
C GLU A 324 39.20 -20.76 -4.44
N PRO A 325 40.41 -20.49 -4.99
CA PRO A 325 40.72 -20.89 -6.34
C PRO A 325 40.60 -22.42 -6.42
N ARG A 326 39.74 -22.90 -7.31
CA ARG A 326 39.71 -24.31 -7.67
C ARG A 326 41.08 -24.68 -8.23
N VAL A 327 41.83 -25.50 -7.49
CA VAL A 327 43.03 -26.19 -7.96
C VAL A 327 42.62 -27.35 -8.84
#